data_AF-A0A0J1CNX9-F1
#
_entry.id   AF-A0A0J1CNX9-F1
#
_cell.length_a   1.000
_cell.length_b   1.000
_cell.length_c   1.000
_cell.angle_alpha   90.00
_cell.angle_beta   90.00
_cell.angle_gamma   90.00
#
_symmetry.space_group_name_H-M   'P 1'
#
loop_
_entity.id
_entity.type
_entity.pdbx_description
1 polymer ?
#
loop_
_entity_poly.entity_id
_entity_poly.type
_entity_poly.pdbx_seq_one_letter_code
_entity_poly.pdbx_strand_id
1 'polypeptide(L)'
;MHGTYEICGALPVHPQFQHAHAVRLAERLANPAHVYFATDAVTHTLVLHVSGRLSETEQAETEDTLKQFSQKWARAGAVFSRNLYGDLSFLPIGLERHVELLTELDDLDQQVRAMRARQAWILARLEQPV
;
A
#
# COMPACT_ATOMS: atom_id res chain seq x y z
N MET A 1 -23.82 5.30 -13.75
CA MET A 1 -23.92 4.27 -14.81
C MET A 1 -23.19 3.02 -14.32
N HIS A 2 -23.64 1.81 -14.67
CA HIS A 2 -22.86 0.58 -14.39
C HIS A 2 -22.10 0.18 -15.64
N GLY A 3 -20.83 -0.13 -15.51
CA GLY A 3 -20.06 -0.72 -16.60
C GLY A 3 -18.86 -1.48 -16.10
N THR A 4 -18.12 -2.03 -17.04
CA THR A 4 -17.14 -3.06 -16.75
C THR A 4 -16.00 -2.47 -15.93
N TYR A 5 -15.90 -2.95 -14.70
CA TYR A 5 -14.80 -2.69 -13.79
C TYR A 5 -13.94 -3.95 -13.69
N GLU A 6 -12.64 -3.78 -13.74
CA GLU A 6 -11.68 -4.84 -13.47
C GLU A 6 -10.45 -4.27 -12.76
N ILE A 7 -9.97 -4.98 -11.75
CA ILE A 7 -8.69 -4.72 -11.10
C ILE A 7 -7.95 -6.04 -10.89
N CYS A 8 -6.66 -6.04 -11.21
CA CYS A 8 -5.81 -7.22 -11.17
C CYS A 8 -4.42 -6.87 -10.68
N GLY A 9 -3.84 -7.72 -9.84
CA GLY A 9 -2.47 -7.53 -9.39
C GLY A 9 -2.02 -8.55 -8.36
N ALA A 10 -0.77 -8.40 -7.94
CA ALA A 10 -0.12 -9.23 -6.94
C ALA A 10 0.42 -8.35 -5.82
N LEU A 11 -0.03 -8.60 -4.59
CA LEU A 11 0.36 -7.86 -3.39
C LEU A 11 1.29 -8.72 -2.53
N PRO A 12 2.52 -8.27 -2.27
CA PRO A 12 3.37 -8.87 -1.25
C PRO A 12 2.72 -8.71 0.13
N VAL A 13 2.56 -9.81 0.86
CA VAL A 13 1.90 -9.85 2.17
C VAL A 13 2.85 -10.29 3.27
N HIS A 14 2.48 -10.02 4.52
CA HIS A 14 3.24 -10.45 5.68
C HIS A 14 3.25 -11.98 5.85
N PRO A 15 4.29 -12.56 6.48
CA PRO A 15 4.37 -14.00 6.75
C PRO A 15 3.21 -14.58 7.56
N GLN A 16 2.55 -13.75 8.36
CA GLN A 16 1.37 -14.14 9.15
C GLN A 16 0.08 -14.17 8.31
N PHE A 17 0.14 -13.79 7.03
CA PHE A 17 -0.97 -13.88 6.11
C PHE A 17 -1.32 -15.34 5.82
N GLN A 18 -2.61 -15.67 5.87
CA GLN A 18 -3.11 -17.01 5.70
C GLN A 18 -4.23 -16.99 4.67
N HIS A 19 -4.47 -18.12 4.01
CA HIS A 19 -5.54 -18.27 3.02
C HIS A 19 -6.91 -17.79 3.54
N ALA A 20 -7.23 -18.03 4.82
CA ALA A 20 -8.47 -17.57 5.45
C ALA A 20 -8.63 -16.03 5.44
N HIS A 21 -7.53 -15.26 5.47
CA HIS A 21 -7.60 -13.81 5.33
C HIS A 21 -7.95 -13.37 3.91
N ALA A 22 -7.48 -14.11 2.90
CA ALA A 22 -7.85 -13.91 1.50
C ALA A 22 -9.32 -14.25 1.25
N VAL A 23 -9.82 -15.34 1.84
CA VAL A 23 -11.24 -15.70 1.80
C VAL A 23 -12.11 -14.58 2.36
N ARG A 24 -11.78 -14.05 3.55
CA ARG A 24 -12.52 -12.93 4.16
C ARG A 24 -12.48 -11.65 3.33
N LEU A 25 -11.36 -11.38 2.66
CA LEU A 25 -11.27 -10.26 1.73
C LEU A 25 -12.22 -10.50 0.54
N ALA A 26 -12.17 -11.69 -0.06
CA ALA A 26 -13.04 -12.04 -1.17
C ALA A 26 -14.52 -11.97 -0.78
N GLU A 27 -14.90 -12.41 0.42
CA GLU A 27 -16.28 -12.29 0.93
C GLU A 27 -16.73 -10.83 1.09
N ARG A 28 -15.84 -9.92 1.53
CA ARG A 28 -16.15 -8.49 1.63
C ARG A 28 -16.30 -7.80 0.29
N LEU A 29 -15.60 -8.29 -0.72
CA LEU A 29 -15.62 -7.76 -2.09
C LEU A 29 -16.70 -8.45 -2.95
N ALA A 30 -17.14 -9.64 -2.54
CA ALA A 30 -18.18 -10.40 -3.21
C ALA A 30 -19.51 -9.67 -3.06
N ASN A 31 -20.24 -9.55 -4.18
CA ASN A 31 -21.50 -8.82 -4.28
C ASN A 31 -21.29 -7.30 -4.06
N PRO A 32 -20.93 -6.53 -5.10
CA PRO A 32 -21.31 -6.73 -6.51
C PRO A 32 -20.26 -7.35 -7.44
N ALA A 33 -19.05 -7.69 -6.96
CA ALA A 33 -17.96 -8.14 -7.81
C ALA A 33 -17.76 -9.67 -7.84
N HIS A 34 -17.22 -10.16 -8.94
CA HIS A 34 -16.57 -11.46 -9.05
C HIS A 34 -15.12 -11.34 -8.58
N VAL A 35 -14.72 -12.21 -7.65
CA VAL A 35 -13.39 -12.16 -7.05
C VAL A 35 -12.70 -13.50 -7.25
N TYR A 36 -11.53 -13.48 -7.87
CA TYR A 36 -10.60 -14.59 -7.91
C TYR A 36 -9.33 -14.21 -7.13
N PHE A 37 -8.81 -15.14 -6.35
CA PHE A 37 -7.55 -14.92 -5.65
C PHE A 37 -6.72 -16.20 -5.57
N ALA A 38 -5.41 -16.03 -5.45
CA ALA A 38 -4.47 -17.10 -5.16
C ALA A 38 -3.44 -16.61 -4.15
N THR A 39 -2.95 -17.52 -3.31
CA THR A 39 -1.94 -17.20 -2.29
C THR A 39 -0.73 -18.08 -2.50
N ASP A 40 0.46 -17.48 -2.51
CA ASP A 40 1.72 -18.21 -2.51
C ASP A 40 2.43 -18.04 -1.17
N ALA A 41 2.71 -19.16 -0.50
CA ALA A 41 3.33 -19.18 0.82
C ALA A 41 4.86 -19.02 0.78
N VAL A 42 5.50 -19.25 -0.37
CA VAL A 42 6.96 -19.16 -0.51
C VAL A 42 7.36 -17.70 -0.73
N THR A 43 6.74 -17.04 -1.72
CA THR A 43 6.93 -15.64 -2.06
C THR A 43 6.10 -14.71 -1.17
N HIS A 44 5.23 -15.25 -0.33
CA HIS A 44 4.32 -14.49 0.55
C HIS A 44 3.54 -13.46 -0.26
N THR A 45 2.77 -13.93 -1.23
CA THR A 45 2.08 -13.07 -2.21
C THR A 45 0.61 -13.44 -2.30
N LEU A 46 -0.25 -12.42 -2.35
CA LEU A 46 -1.66 -12.54 -2.71
C LEU A 46 -1.85 -12.02 -4.13
N VAL A 47 -2.22 -12.91 -5.05
CA VAL A 47 -2.74 -12.52 -6.37
C VAL A 47 -4.24 -12.32 -6.24
N LEU A 48 -4.75 -11.22 -6.78
CA LEU A 48 -6.16 -10.86 -6.72
C LEU A 48 -6.62 -10.32 -8.07
N HIS A 49 -7.79 -10.79 -8.49
CA HIS A 49 -8.55 -10.30 -9.63
C HIS A 49 -9.97 -10.03 -9.16
N VAL A 50 -10.44 -8.80 -9.34
CA VAL A 50 -11.80 -8.37 -9.01
C VAL A 50 -12.41 -7.78 -10.28
N SER A 51 -13.57 -8.27 -10.68
CA SER A 51 -14.24 -7.80 -11.90
C SER A 51 -15.75 -7.78 -11.74
N GLY A 52 -16.44 -6.91 -12.48
CA GLY A 52 -17.90 -6.87 -12.44
C GLY A 52 -18.51 -5.62 -13.07
N ARG A 53 -19.82 -5.47 -12.94
CA ARG A 53 -20.57 -4.28 -13.36
C ARG A 53 -20.83 -3.37 -12.18
N LEU A 54 -19.81 -2.64 -11.76
CA LEU A 54 -19.86 -1.81 -10.57
C LEU A 54 -20.27 -0.37 -10.92
N SER A 55 -21.11 0.23 -10.09
CA SER A 55 -21.32 1.68 -10.04
C SER A 55 -20.06 2.39 -9.50
N GLU A 56 -19.95 3.70 -9.70
CA GLU A 56 -18.82 4.48 -9.17
C GLU A 56 -18.67 4.35 -7.65
N THR A 57 -19.77 4.27 -6.90
CA THR A 57 -19.74 4.06 -5.45
C THR A 57 -19.16 2.70 -5.09
N GLU A 58 -19.63 1.63 -5.75
CA GLU A 58 -19.13 0.26 -5.53
C GLU A 58 -17.65 0.12 -5.94
N GLN A 59 -17.22 0.84 -6.98
CA GLN A 59 -15.82 0.92 -7.39
C GLN A 59 -14.97 1.56 -6.28
N ALA A 60 -15.40 2.71 -5.75
CA ALA A 60 -14.70 3.38 -4.67
C ALA A 60 -14.65 2.53 -3.39
N GLU A 61 -15.75 1.86 -3.02
CA GLU A 61 -15.80 0.95 -1.87
C GLU A 61 -14.88 -0.27 -2.04
N THR A 62 -14.76 -0.79 -3.27
CA THR A 62 -13.83 -1.87 -3.61
C THR A 62 -12.38 -1.41 -3.41
N GLU A 63 -12.01 -0.26 -3.98
CA GLU A 63 -10.65 0.29 -3.85
C GLU A 63 -10.31 0.64 -2.39
N ASP A 64 -11.25 1.21 -1.63
CA ASP A 64 -11.06 1.51 -0.21
C ASP A 64 -10.92 0.24 0.64
N THR A 65 -11.70 -0.81 0.35
CA THR A 65 -11.55 -2.11 1.00
C THR A 65 -10.17 -2.71 0.77
N LEU A 66 -9.64 -2.60 -0.46
CA LEU A 66 -8.28 -3.04 -0.78
C LEU A 66 -7.22 -2.20 -0.07
N LYS A 67 -7.42 -0.89 0.01
CA LYS A 67 -6.53 0.02 0.75
C LYS A 67 -6.48 -0.34 2.23
N GLN A 68 -7.62 -0.47 2.90
CA GLN A 68 -7.71 -0.88 4.30
C GLN A 68 -7.07 -2.26 4.53
N PHE A 69 -7.31 -3.21 3.63
CA PHE A 69 -6.70 -4.52 3.69
C PHE A 69 -5.16 -4.43 3.61
N SER A 70 -4.64 -3.60 2.70
CA SER A 70 -3.20 -3.42 2.50
C SER A 70 -2.52 -2.81 3.72
N GLN A 71 -3.15 -1.89 4.43
CA GLN A 71 -2.59 -1.31 5.67
C GLN A 71 -2.29 -2.37 6.74
N LYS A 72 -3.06 -3.46 6.76
CA LYS A 72 -2.90 -4.55 7.72
C LYS A 72 -1.97 -5.65 7.24
N TRP A 73 -2.09 -6.04 5.98
CA TRP A 73 -1.45 -7.27 5.48
C TRP A 73 -0.34 -7.05 4.47
N ALA A 74 -0.27 -5.89 3.81
CA ALA A 74 0.75 -5.62 2.82
C ALA A 74 2.13 -5.48 3.48
N ARG A 75 3.08 -6.25 2.97
CA ARG A 75 4.49 -6.13 3.35
C ARG A 75 5.21 -5.03 2.57
N ALA A 76 4.77 -4.79 1.34
CA ALA A 76 5.28 -3.78 0.43
C ALA A 76 4.14 -3.25 -0.44
N GLY A 77 4.34 -2.08 -1.03
CA GLY A 77 3.40 -1.55 -2.02
C GLY A 77 3.41 -2.36 -3.32
N ALA A 78 2.29 -2.37 -4.01
CA ALA A 78 2.12 -2.99 -5.32
C ALA A 78 1.29 -2.09 -6.25
N VAL A 79 1.50 -2.24 -7.56
CA VAL A 79 0.72 -1.53 -8.58
C VAL A 79 -0.21 -2.53 -9.25
N PHE A 80 -1.50 -2.29 -9.15
CA PHE A 80 -2.54 -3.09 -9.78
C PHE A 80 -2.93 -2.46 -11.11
N SER A 81 -3.19 -3.28 -12.12
CA SER A 81 -3.86 -2.82 -13.33
C SER A 81 -5.33 -2.63 -13.04
N ARG A 82 -5.90 -1.50 -13.46
CA ARG A 82 -7.32 -1.17 -13.30
C ARG A 82 -7.91 -0.81 -14.65
N ASN A 83 -8.99 -1.46 -15.04
CA ASN A 83 -9.73 -1.16 -16.25
C ASN A 83 -11.12 -0.63 -15.88
N LEU A 84 -11.36 0.63 -16.23
CA LEU A 84 -12.63 1.32 -16.02
C LEU A 84 -13.29 1.52 -17.38
N TYR A 85 -14.31 0.73 -17.71
CA TYR A 85 -15.09 0.90 -18.94
C TYR A 85 -14.25 0.85 -20.23
N GLY A 86 -13.11 0.14 -20.22
CA GLY A 86 -12.15 0.10 -21.34
C GLY A 86 -10.96 1.05 -21.18
N ASP A 87 -10.97 1.93 -20.19
CA ASP A 87 -9.85 2.82 -19.87
C ASP A 87 -8.88 2.14 -18.89
N LEU A 88 -7.69 1.78 -19.40
CA LEU A 88 -6.65 1.12 -18.63
C LEU A 88 -5.84 2.14 -17.84
N SER A 89 -5.81 1.97 -16.52
CA SER A 89 -5.10 2.79 -15.57
C SER A 89 -4.39 1.91 -14.53
N PHE A 90 -3.67 2.53 -13.60
CA PHE A 90 -2.93 1.86 -12.54
C PHE A 90 -3.41 2.33 -11.17
N LEU A 91 -3.57 1.38 -10.23
CA LEU A 91 -3.92 1.67 -8.85
C LEU A 91 -2.78 1.22 -7.90
N PRO A 92 -2.06 2.16 -7.27
CA PRO A 92 -1.12 1.82 -6.20
C PRO A 92 -1.87 1.34 -4.95
N ILE A 93 -1.41 0.25 -4.35
CA ILE A 93 -1.97 -0.33 -3.13
C ILE A 93 -0.84 -0.61 -2.11
N GLY A 94 -1.01 -0.17 -0.86
CA GLY A 94 -0.07 -0.46 0.23
C GLY A 94 1.20 0.39 0.25
N LEU A 95 1.25 1.46 -0.56
CA LEU A 95 2.39 2.37 -0.63
C LEU A 95 2.34 3.46 0.44
N GLU A 96 1.16 3.85 0.91
CA GLU A 96 0.94 5.00 1.77
C GLU A 96 1.77 4.92 3.06
N ARG A 97 1.70 3.79 3.75
CA ARG A 97 2.47 3.57 4.98
C ARG A 97 3.98 3.59 4.74
N HIS A 98 4.43 3.11 3.58
CA HIS A 98 5.86 3.15 3.24
C HIS A 98 6.32 4.58 2.98
N VAL A 99 5.51 5.38 2.28
CA VAL A 99 5.80 6.80 2.03
C VAL A 99 5.80 7.60 3.34
N GLU A 100 4.84 7.32 4.24
CA GLU A 100 4.79 7.94 5.57
C GLU A 100 6.06 7.64 6.38
N LEU A 101 6.48 6.37 6.46
CA LEU A 101 7.69 5.97 7.17
C LEU A 101 8.97 6.56 6.57
N LEU A 102 9.04 6.67 5.23
CA LEU A 102 10.18 7.30 4.56
C LEU A 102 10.24 8.80 4.85
N THR A 103 9.09 9.47 4.92
CA THR A 103 9.01 10.88 5.32
C THR A 103 9.47 11.07 6.75
N GLU A 104 8.98 10.25 7.68
CA GLU A 104 9.39 10.31 9.09
C GLU A 104 10.91 10.06 9.27
N LEU A 105 11.47 9.14 8.48
CA LEU A 105 12.90 8.87 8.48
C LEU A 105 13.73 10.07 7.99
N ASP A 106 13.26 10.77 6.95
CA ASP A 106 13.92 11.97 6.42
C ASP A 106 13.90 13.12 7.44
N ASP A 107 12.75 13.34 8.09
CA ASP A 107 12.61 14.31 9.17
C ASP A 107 13.58 14.02 10.32
N LEU A 108 13.72 12.75 10.71
CA LEU A 108 14.64 12.34 11.77
C LEU A 108 16.11 12.54 11.35
N ASP A 109 16.47 12.21 10.11
CA ASP A 109 17.83 12.45 9.59
C ASP A 109 18.16 13.94 9.59
N GLN A 110 17.20 14.79 9.22
CA GLN A 110 17.37 16.25 9.27
C GLN A 110 17.63 16.75 10.69
N GLN A 111 16.90 16.25 11.69
CA GLN A 111 17.10 16.59 13.10
C GLN A 111 18.48 16.16 13.61
N VAL A 112 18.92 14.95 13.26
CA VAL A 112 20.26 14.44 13.64
C VAL A 112 21.36 15.31 13.03
N ARG A 113 21.22 15.70 11.75
CA ARG A 113 22.19 16.59 11.09
C ARG A 113 22.25 17.96 11.76
N ALA A 114 21.10 18.55 12.09
CA ALA A 114 21.04 19.83 12.79
C ALA A 114 21.71 19.77 14.17
N MET A 115 21.47 18.70 14.93
CA MET A 115 22.11 18.47 16.23
C MET A 115 23.64 18.36 16.09
N ARG A 116 24.13 17.59 15.12
CA ARG A 116 25.57 17.43 14.86
C ARG A 116 26.22 18.76 14.44
N ALA A 117 25.56 19.53 13.58
CA ALA A 117 26.04 20.85 13.19
C ALA A 117 26.15 21.80 14.40
N ARG A 118 25.17 21.75 15.31
CA ARG A 118 25.20 22.52 16.55
C ARG A 118 26.35 22.11 17.46
N GLN A 119 26.60 20.81 17.63
CA GLN A 119 27.73 20.30 18.42
C GLN A 119 29.08 20.75 17.84
N ALA A 120 29.27 20.63 16.52
CA ALA A 120 30.48 21.06 15.84
C ALA A 120 30.73 22.57 16.05
N TRP A 121 29.66 23.38 15.98
CA TRP A 121 29.76 24.82 16.24
C TRP A 121 30.19 25.14 17.69
N ILE A 122 29.68 24.40 18.69
CA ILE A 122 30.06 24.59 20.09
C ILE A 122 31.54 24.21 20.29
N LEU A 123 31.96 23.06 19.77
CA LEU A 123 33.35 22.60 19.89
C LEU A 123 34.33 23.59 19.25
N ALA A 124 34.04 24.05 18.04
CA ALA A 124 34.86 25.05 17.35
C ALA A 124 35.01 26.35 18.17
N ARG A 125 33.98 26.73 18.93
CA ARG A 125 34.02 27.91 19.80
C ARG A 125 34.84 27.70 21.08
N LEU A 126 34.88 26.48 21.60
CA LEU A 126 35.73 26.12 22.74
C LEU A 126 37.22 26.05 22.36
N GLU A 127 37.51 25.73 21.11
CA GLU A 127 38.87 25.66 20.57
C GLU A 127 39.47 27.04 20.20
N GLN A 128 38.67 28.11 20.24
CA GLN A 128 39.17 29.47 20.00
C GLN A 128 39.96 29.97 21.22
N PRO A 129 41.20 30.45 21.04
CA PRO A 129 41.98 31.02 22.14
C PRO A 129 41.32 32.31 22.65
N VAL A 130 41.38 32.51 23.97
CA VAL A 130 40.89 33.72 24.68
C VAL A 130 41.71 34.94 24.30
#